data_AF-A0A257KZP5-F1
#
_entry.id   AF-A0A257KZP5-F1
#
_cell.length_a   1.000
_cell.length_b   1.000
_cell.length_c   1.000
_cell.angle_alpha   90.00
_cell.angle_beta   90.00
_cell.angle_gamma   90.00
#
_symmetry.space_group_name_H-M   'P 1'
#
loop_
_entity.id
_entity.type
_entity.pdbx_description
1 polymer ?
#
loop_
_entity_poly.entity_id
_entity_poly.type
_entity_poly.pdbx_seq_one_letter_code
_entity_poly.pdbx_strand_id
1 'polypeptide(L)'
;QVTPTGSQADIALRYFTNRLRASGTQPLAAGKLQPGDTTRRNPDLNTNLHVTTYAITLGARGTLFPTALDPFAVNVFDNPPTWPTLVADDPTMIDDLWHATVNGRGQMYMANDAEAMRVALQAAFGDILGQVGGQSGLAVTSINLQRGDSQAYLGTYTPAGWAGDLTANPIDVGTGEVAITPHWSAGTLLNARDWTTRVIASFNGSSGVGFTAANVGNIVNPSNTWGSNAAVVDYLRGARTGEGSTFRTRTSLVGAVINAEPVPSRDDKIVYLASGEGMLHAVDTETGREHWAFVPGGVLANLGQISSRDYAFRTKLAATPTLGKLAGSGNKILVGALGGAGRSYYALNVTSPRDMSETSLASAVMWQFPAATDTSTQAKMGYSYGRPVVAKTATQGDVVLVTSGYDNAQSIGDGKGRLWMLNATTGAIVREFVTTEGAVGAEAGLSQVSAYRETDGTVRHVYGGDLLGNLWHFDLDTGTVTRMARLKDSLGNAQPVTAAPELVNIADQRIVLIGTGRLLDISDFGNTKVQSFYAIADGAELSNARSGLISRTYTRGGTPELTGATIDWATQRGWFFDLPAG
;
A
#
# COMPACT_ATOMS: atom_id res chain seq x y z
N GLN A 1 -14.50 -30.89 -21.22
CA GLN A 1 -15.58 -31.85 -21.55
C GLN A 1 -16.61 -31.11 -22.39
N VAL A 2 -17.25 -31.79 -23.34
CA VAL A 2 -18.27 -31.17 -24.21
C VAL A 2 -19.61 -31.23 -23.50
N THR A 3 -20.07 -30.09 -23.01
CA THR A 3 -21.39 -29.88 -22.42
C THR A 3 -22.41 -29.52 -23.51
N PRO A 4 -23.72 -29.70 -23.28
CA PRO A 4 -24.74 -29.21 -24.19
C PRO A 4 -24.62 -27.69 -24.32
N THR A 5 -24.47 -27.17 -25.55
CA THR A 5 -24.27 -25.75 -25.83
C THR A 5 -25.29 -24.86 -25.13
N GLY A 6 -24.79 -23.97 -24.25
CA GLY A 6 -25.59 -22.94 -23.59
C GLY A 6 -25.99 -23.28 -22.15
N SER A 7 -25.41 -24.31 -21.54
CA SER A 7 -25.64 -24.63 -20.13
C SER A 7 -24.97 -23.64 -19.17
N GLN A 8 -25.34 -23.66 -17.89
CA GLN A 8 -24.67 -22.83 -16.88
C GLN A 8 -23.20 -23.22 -16.72
N ALA A 9 -22.89 -24.51 -16.89
CA ALA A 9 -21.52 -25.00 -16.86
C ALA A 9 -20.66 -24.47 -18.02
N ASP A 10 -21.24 -24.33 -19.22
CA ASP A 10 -20.56 -23.68 -20.36
C ASP A 10 -20.32 -22.20 -20.10
N ILE A 11 -21.30 -21.50 -19.54
CA ILE A 11 -21.21 -20.08 -19.24
C ILE A 11 -20.11 -19.85 -18.20
N ALA A 12 -20.11 -20.62 -17.10
CA ALA A 12 -19.08 -20.54 -16.07
C ALA A 12 -17.69 -20.86 -16.65
N LEU A 13 -17.56 -21.90 -17.47
CA LEU A 13 -16.29 -22.23 -18.13
C LEU A 13 -15.82 -21.11 -19.06
N ARG A 14 -16.75 -20.49 -19.80
CA ARG A 14 -16.47 -19.38 -20.71
C ARG A 14 -15.95 -18.16 -19.95
N TYR A 15 -16.62 -17.75 -18.87
CA TYR A 15 -16.19 -16.62 -18.04
C TYR A 15 -14.95 -16.93 -17.21
N PHE A 16 -14.68 -18.21 -16.94
CA PHE A 16 -13.44 -18.66 -16.33
C PHE A 16 -12.28 -18.64 -17.32
N THR A 17 -12.43 -19.23 -18.51
CA THR A 17 -11.31 -19.50 -19.44
C THR A 17 -11.04 -18.34 -20.38
N ASN A 18 -12.08 -17.65 -20.87
CA ASN A 18 -11.88 -16.55 -21.80
C ASN A 18 -11.41 -15.31 -21.03
N ARG A 19 -10.36 -14.67 -21.56
CA ARG A 19 -9.89 -13.39 -21.03
C ARG A 19 -11.00 -12.35 -21.14
N LEU A 20 -11.51 -11.91 -20.00
CA LEU A 20 -12.48 -10.83 -19.95
C LEU A 20 -11.83 -9.54 -20.42
N ARG A 21 -12.57 -8.78 -21.25
CA ARG A 21 -12.08 -7.55 -21.89
C ARG A 21 -10.79 -7.76 -22.71
N ALA A 22 -10.71 -8.85 -23.46
CA ALA A 22 -9.59 -9.11 -24.36
C ALA A 22 -9.52 -8.17 -25.58
N SER A 23 -10.63 -7.52 -25.92
CA SER A 23 -10.80 -6.62 -27.07
C SER A 23 -11.78 -5.48 -26.71
N GLY A 24 -11.80 -4.40 -27.49
CA GLY A 24 -12.67 -3.24 -27.29
C GLY A 24 -11.88 -1.95 -27.03
N THR A 25 -12.55 -0.88 -26.60
CA THR A 25 -11.94 0.45 -26.39
C THR A 25 -11.00 0.52 -25.19
N GLN A 26 -11.06 -0.46 -24.27
CA GLN A 26 -10.20 -0.55 -23.08
C GLN A 26 -9.85 -2.03 -22.78
N PRO A 27 -9.02 -2.69 -23.60
CA PRO A 27 -8.63 -4.07 -23.35
C PRO A 27 -7.69 -4.16 -22.14
N LEU A 28 -7.85 -5.18 -21.32
CA LEU A 28 -6.94 -5.43 -20.19
C LEU A 28 -5.81 -6.37 -20.61
N ALA A 29 -4.61 -6.12 -20.10
CA ALA A 29 -3.44 -6.96 -20.38
C ALA A 29 -3.61 -8.35 -19.75
N ALA A 30 -3.02 -9.37 -20.40
CA ALA A 30 -3.05 -10.75 -19.91
C ALA A 30 -2.11 -10.95 -18.70
N GLY A 31 -2.34 -12.04 -17.94
CA GLY A 31 -1.40 -12.49 -16.90
C GLY A 31 -1.29 -11.57 -15.68
N LYS A 32 -2.39 -10.92 -15.27
CA LYS A 32 -2.42 -9.93 -14.19
C LYS A 32 -2.84 -10.50 -12.84
N LEU A 33 -3.42 -11.69 -12.80
CA LEU A 33 -3.76 -12.39 -11.56
C LEU A 33 -2.66 -13.37 -11.20
N GLN A 34 -2.37 -13.49 -9.91
CA GLN A 34 -1.52 -14.58 -9.42
C GLN A 34 -2.29 -15.91 -9.51
N PRO A 35 -1.62 -17.02 -9.86
CA PRO A 35 -2.24 -18.33 -9.74
C PRO A 35 -2.57 -18.58 -8.27
N GLY A 36 -3.77 -19.09 -8.01
CA GLY A 36 -4.19 -19.56 -6.70
C GLY A 36 -3.38 -20.76 -6.22
N ASP A 37 -3.61 -21.12 -4.96
CA ASP A 37 -2.93 -22.21 -4.27
C ASP A 37 -3.09 -23.57 -5.00
N THR A 38 -1.97 -24.10 -5.50
CA THR A 38 -1.89 -25.36 -6.25
C THR A 38 -2.20 -26.60 -5.40
N THR A 39 -2.18 -26.48 -4.06
CA THR A 39 -2.51 -27.58 -3.15
C THR A 39 -4.02 -27.78 -3.00
N ARG A 40 -4.82 -26.82 -3.49
CA ARG A 40 -6.27 -26.94 -3.55
C ARG A 40 -6.65 -28.00 -4.58
N ARG A 41 -7.74 -28.72 -4.31
CA ARG A 41 -8.25 -29.78 -5.21
C ARG A 41 -8.76 -29.24 -6.54
N ASN A 42 -9.27 -28.00 -6.54
CA ASN A 42 -9.69 -27.28 -7.74
C ASN A 42 -8.95 -25.94 -7.81
N PRO A 43 -7.65 -25.94 -8.15
CA PRO A 43 -6.86 -24.73 -8.11
C PRO A 43 -7.26 -23.80 -9.25
N ASP A 44 -7.43 -22.53 -8.93
CA ASP A 44 -7.54 -21.47 -9.94
C ASP A 44 -6.13 -21.10 -10.39
N LEU A 45 -5.69 -21.64 -11.52
CA LEU A 45 -4.40 -21.34 -12.12
C LEU A 45 -4.50 -20.29 -13.24
N ASN A 46 -5.67 -19.67 -13.42
CA ASN A 46 -5.86 -18.73 -14.51
C ASN A 46 -5.33 -17.34 -14.14
N THR A 47 -4.25 -16.94 -14.80
CA THR A 47 -3.61 -15.65 -14.58
C THR A 47 -4.31 -14.49 -15.32
N ASN A 48 -5.34 -14.75 -16.12
CA ASN A 48 -6.17 -13.73 -16.77
C ASN A 48 -7.39 -13.37 -15.93
N LEU A 49 -7.92 -12.16 -16.12
CA LEU A 49 -9.15 -11.72 -15.46
C LEU A 49 -10.33 -12.61 -15.85
N HIS A 50 -10.98 -13.20 -14.84
CA HIS A 50 -11.99 -14.24 -14.99
C HIS A 50 -13.03 -14.17 -13.85
N VAL A 51 -14.09 -14.99 -13.92
CA VAL A 51 -15.13 -15.09 -12.86
C VAL A 51 -15.09 -16.45 -12.18
N THR A 52 -15.09 -16.42 -10.85
CA THR A 52 -15.25 -17.61 -10.01
C THR A 52 -16.74 -17.81 -9.66
N THR A 53 -17.26 -19.04 -9.79
CA THR A 53 -18.70 -19.32 -9.65
C THR A 53 -19.02 -20.12 -8.39
N TYR A 54 -19.82 -19.56 -7.48
CA TYR A 54 -20.33 -20.24 -6.28
C TYR A 54 -21.83 -20.43 -6.34
N ALA A 55 -22.34 -21.50 -5.74
CA ALA A 55 -23.77 -21.80 -5.68
C ALA A 55 -24.21 -22.31 -4.31
N ILE A 56 -25.45 -22.00 -3.93
CA ILE A 56 -26.09 -22.57 -2.74
C ILE A 56 -27.50 -23.02 -3.13
N THR A 57 -27.85 -24.27 -2.85
CA THR A 57 -29.23 -24.75 -3.04
C THR A 57 -30.01 -24.67 -1.74
N LEU A 58 -31.28 -24.24 -1.84
CA LEU A 58 -32.23 -24.23 -0.73
C LEU A 58 -32.98 -25.58 -0.68
N GLY A 59 -32.22 -26.64 -0.43
CA GLY A 59 -32.75 -28.00 -0.32
C GLY A 59 -32.96 -28.75 -1.65
N ALA A 60 -32.78 -28.07 -2.79
CA ALA A 60 -32.83 -28.70 -4.11
C ALA A 60 -31.68 -29.69 -4.31
N ARG A 61 -32.01 -30.85 -4.88
CA ARG A 61 -31.09 -31.96 -5.17
C ARG A 61 -31.12 -32.26 -6.66
N GLY A 62 -29.95 -32.57 -7.20
CA GLY A 62 -29.79 -33.16 -8.52
C GLY A 62 -29.79 -34.69 -8.47
N THR A 63 -29.55 -35.28 -9.64
CA THR A 63 -29.37 -36.73 -9.79
C THR A 63 -28.00 -37.19 -9.27
N LEU A 64 -27.00 -36.29 -9.29
CA LEU A 64 -25.65 -36.53 -8.76
C LEU A 64 -25.43 -35.79 -7.42
N PHE A 65 -25.84 -34.53 -7.34
CA PHE A 65 -25.68 -33.72 -6.12
C PHE A 65 -26.89 -33.86 -5.18
N PRO A 66 -26.76 -34.15 -3.86
CA PRO A 66 -25.55 -34.36 -3.05
C PRO A 66 -25.29 -35.85 -2.76
N THR A 67 -25.91 -36.77 -3.52
CA THR A 67 -25.98 -38.21 -3.17
C THR A 67 -24.70 -38.97 -3.51
N ALA A 68 -23.84 -38.42 -4.37
CA ALA A 68 -22.43 -38.75 -4.34
C ALA A 68 -21.84 -38.24 -3.02
N LEU A 69 -21.29 -39.16 -2.21
CA LEU A 69 -20.28 -38.89 -1.17
C LEU A 69 -19.63 -37.55 -1.44
N ASP A 70 -19.75 -36.60 -0.49
CA ASP A 70 -19.10 -35.28 -0.43
C ASP A 70 -18.43 -34.86 -1.76
N PRO A 71 -18.79 -33.75 -2.43
CA PRO A 71 -18.08 -33.29 -3.63
C PRO A 71 -16.53 -33.18 -3.47
N PHE A 72 -15.99 -33.36 -2.25
CA PHE A 72 -14.59 -33.57 -1.91
C PHE A 72 -14.20 -34.98 -1.36
N ALA A 73 -14.93 -36.07 -1.61
CA ALA A 73 -14.49 -37.42 -1.30
C ALA A 73 -13.63 -38.02 -2.43
N VAL A 74 -13.84 -37.57 -3.66
CA VAL A 74 -13.10 -37.97 -4.86
C VAL A 74 -12.75 -36.70 -5.65
N ASN A 75 -11.51 -36.57 -6.14
CA ASN A 75 -11.14 -35.42 -6.95
C ASN A 75 -11.89 -35.48 -8.30
N VAL A 76 -12.87 -34.60 -8.52
CA VAL A 76 -13.68 -34.49 -9.75
C VAL A 76 -12.82 -34.22 -10.99
N PHE A 77 -11.59 -33.72 -10.84
CA PHE A 77 -10.66 -33.53 -11.96
C PHE A 77 -9.89 -34.79 -12.33
N ASP A 78 -9.58 -35.63 -11.34
CA ASP A 78 -8.92 -36.92 -11.55
C ASP A 78 -9.94 -37.99 -11.98
N ASN A 79 -11.19 -37.86 -11.52
CA ASN A 79 -12.29 -38.79 -11.80
C ASN A 79 -13.61 -38.03 -12.01
N PRO A 80 -13.84 -37.42 -13.18
CA PRO A 80 -15.04 -36.65 -13.43
C PRO A 80 -16.29 -37.54 -13.47
N PRO A 81 -17.41 -37.13 -12.86
CA PRO A 81 -18.66 -37.86 -12.99
C PRO A 81 -19.15 -37.79 -14.44
N THR A 82 -19.96 -38.78 -14.84
CA THR A 82 -20.70 -38.68 -16.10
C THR A 82 -21.85 -37.71 -15.90
N TRP A 83 -21.70 -36.49 -16.41
CA TRP A 83 -22.74 -35.46 -16.31
C TRP A 83 -24.01 -35.88 -17.05
N PRO A 84 -25.20 -35.72 -16.45
CA PRO A 84 -26.44 -36.12 -17.07
C PRO A 84 -26.76 -35.24 -18.29
N THR A 85 -27.58 -35.75 -19.20
CA THR A 85 -28.18 -34.91 -20.25
C THR A 85 -29.19 -33.96 -19.62
N LEU A 86 -29.07 -32.67 -19.92
CA LEU A 86 -29.88 -31.64 -19.28
C LEU A 86 -31.32 -31.66 -19.78
N VAL A 87 -32.26 -31.68 -18.84
CA VAL A 87 -33.70 -31.58 -19.11
C VAL A 87 -34.25 -30.38 -18.35
N ALA A 88 -35.08 -29.56 -19.00
CA ALA A 88 -35.70 -28.41 -18.35
C ALA A 88 -36.62 -28.86 -17.20
N ASP A 89 -36.65 -28.08 -16.12
CA ASP A 89 -37.45 -28.34 -14.91
C ASP A 89 -37.19 -29.71 -14.25
N ASP A 90 -35.99 -30.26 -14.43
CA ASP A 90 -35.58 -31.57 -13.94
C ASP A 90 -34.37 -31.45 -12.98
N PRO A 91 -34.17 -32.39 -12.02
CA PRO A 91 -33.00 -32.41 -11.14
C PRO A 91 -31.65 -32.33 -11.86
N THR A 92 -31.56 -32.75 -13.11
CA THR A 92 -30.37 -32.58 -13.96
C THR A 92 -29.91 -31.12 -14.09
N MET A 93 -30.80 -30.13 -13.94
CA MET A 93 -30.43 -28.71 -13.89
C MET A 93 -29.65 -28.32 -12.62
N ILE A 94 -29.87 -29.02 -11.51
CA ILE A 94 -29.08 -28.81 -10.28
C ILE A 94 -27.68 -29.40 -10.46
N ASP A 95 -27.55 -30.50 -11.21
CA ASP A 95 -26.24 -31.06 -11.55
C ASP A 95 -25.47 -30.15 -12.52
N ASP A 96 -26.15 -29.45 -13.45
CA ASP A 96 -25.51 -28.41 -14.30
C ASP A 96 -25.01 -27.21 -13.47
N LEU A 97 -25.78 -26.80 -12.45
CA LEU A 97 -25.34 -25.76 -11.51
C LEU A 97 -24.10 -26.21 -10.73
N TRP A 98 -24.04 -27.47 -10.31
CA TRP A 98 -22.84 -28.04 -9.67
C TRP A 98 -21.65 -28.04 -10.64
N HIS A 99 -21.85 -28.52 -11.86
CA HIS A 99 -20.85 -28.50 -12.91
C HIS A 99 -20.34 -27.08 -13.21
N ALA A 100 -21.20 -26.07 -13.13
CA ALA A 100 -20.82 -24.66 -13.26
C ALA A 100 -19.85 -24.20 -12.17
N THR A 101 -20.06 -24.59 -10.92
CA THR A 101 -19.10 -24.27 -9.83
C THR A 101 -17.75 -24.94 -10.02
N VAL A 102 -17.73 -26.18 -10.53
CA VAL A 102 -16.50 -26.92 -10.84
C VAL A 102 -15.71 -26.21 -11.95
N ASN A 103 -16.39 -25.89 -13.07
CA ASN A 103 -15.80 -25.19 -14.20
C ASN A 103 -15.35 -23.77 -13.86
N GLY A 104 -16.12 -23.07 -13.03
CA GLY A 104 -15.82 -21.74 -12.54
C GLY A 104 -14.94 -21.69 -11.28
N ARG A 105 -14.27 -22.79 -10.87
CA ARG A 105 -13.33 -22.83 -9.73
C ARG A 105 -13.88 -22.38 -8.37
N GLY A 106 -15.20 -22.37 -8.18
CA GLY A 106 -15.83 -22.09 -6.89
C GLY A 106 -16.36 -23.35 -6.22
N GLN A 107 -17.36 -23.18 -5.37
CA GLN A 107 -17.96 -24.26 -4.57
C GLN A 107 -19.47 -24.23 -4.58
N MET A 108 -20.08 -25.41 -4.41
CA MET A 108 -21.52 -25.56 -4.25
C MET A 108 -21.87 -26.11 -2.87
N TYR A 109 -22.84 -25.48 -2.21
CA TYR A 109 -23.32 -25.86 -0.89
C TYR A 109 -24.81 -26.19 -0.92
N MET A 110 -25.26 -26.98 0.05
CA MET A 110 -26.67 -27.27 0.27
C MET A 110 -27.10 -26.74 1.64
N ALA A 111 -28.18 -25.97 1.66
CA ALA A 111 -28.80 -25.48 2.88
C ALA A 111 -30.25 -25.93 2.93
N ASN A 112 -30.64 -26.67 3.97
CA ASN A 112 -32.02 -27.13 4.20
C ASN A 112 -32.77 -26.28 5.23
N ASP A 113 -32.04 -25.44 5.96
CA ASP A 113 -32.57 -24.57 7.01
C ASP A 113 -31.68 -23.33 7.15
N ALA A 114 -32.10 -22.39 8.01
CA ALA A 114 -31.40 -21.13 8.23
C ALA A 114 -29.98 -21.31 8.82
N GLU A 115 -29.76 -22.35 9.62
CA GLU A 115 -28.45 -22.61 10.24
C GLU A 115 -27.47 -23.21 9.23
N ALA A 116 -27.92 -24.16 8.42
CA ALA A 116 -27.16 -24.70 7.29
C ALA A 116 -26.84 -23.60 6.26
N MET A 117 -27.75 -22.65 6.03
CA MET A 117 -27.49 -21.49 5.18
C MET A 117 -26.39 -20.60 5.75
N ARG A 118 -26.42 -20.33 7.06
CA ARG A 118 -25.38 -19.57 7.76
C ARG A 118 -24.02 -20.25 7.63
N VAL A 119 -23.95 -21.55 7.87
CA VAL A 119 -22.70 -22.35 7.74
C VAL A 119 -22.20 -22.37 6.29
N ALA A 120 -23.09 -22.58 5.31
CA ALA A 120 -22.75 -22.59 3.89
C ALA A 120 -22.20 -21.23 3.43
N LEU A 121 -22.84 -20.12 3.82
CA LEU A 121 -22.35 -18.77 3.53
C LEU A 121 -21.00 -18.50 4.18
N GLN A 122 -20.82 -18.90 5.45
CA GLN A 122 -19.52 -18.77 6.12
C GLN A 122 -18.42 -19.56 5.42
N ALA A 123 -18.71 -20.78 5.00
CA ALA A 123 -17.77 -21.60 4.24
C ALA A 123 -17.46 -21.00 2.86
N ALA A 124 -18.47 -20.50 2.15
CA ALA A 124 -18.32 -19.85 0.85
C ALA A 124 -17.46 -18.58 0.98
N PHE A 125 -17.75 -17.70 1.94
CA PHE A 125 -16.96 -16.50 2.17
C PHE A 125 -15.56 -16.83 2.69
N GLY A 126 -15.41 -17.83 3.55
CA GLY A 126 -14.11 -18.33 3.99
C GLY A 126 -13.25 -18.81 2.81
N ASP A 127 -13.88 -19.49 1.85
CA ASP A 127 -13.20 -19.94 0.63
C ASP A 127 -12.82 -18.76 -0.27
N ILE A 128 -13.74 -17.84 -0.53
CA ILE A 128 -13.49 -16.62 -1.32
C ILE A 128 -12.36 -15.78 -0.71
N LEU A 129 -12.38 -15.58 0.61
CA LEU A 129 -11.35 -14.84 1.33
C LEU A 129 -10.02 -15.60 1.36
N GLY A 130 -10.09 -16.93 1.43
CA GLY A 130 -8.95 -17.86 1.42
C GLY A 130 -8.28 -18.02 0.07
N GLN A 131 -8.94 -17.62 -1.03
CA GLN A 131 -8.24 -17.44 -2.30
C GLN A 131 -7.18 -16.36 -2.10
N VAL A 132 -5.97 -16.62 -2.60
CA VAL A 132 -4.91 -15.60 -2.67
C VAL A 132 -5.41 -14.54 -3.64
N GLY A 133 -6.11 -13.54 -3.09
CA GLY A 133 -6.59 -12.41 -3.82
C GLY A 133 -5.41 -11.56 -4.27
N GLY A 134 -4.89 -11.82 -5.46
CA GLY A 134 -4.20 -10.83 -6.27
C GLY A 134 -5.19 -9.78 -6.79
N GLN A 135 -5.97 -9.16 -5.88
CA GLN A 135 -6.78 -7.96 -6.12
C GLN A 135 -6.09 -6.78 -5.45
N SER A 136 -4.81 -6.61 -5.70
CA SER A 136 -4.35 -5.28 -6.07
C SER A 136 -4.48 -5.24 -7.59
N GLY A 137 -4.56 -4.07 -8.22
CA GLY A 137 -4.11 -4.02 -9.61
C GLY A 137 -2.71 -4.64 -9.70
N LEU A 138 -2.12 -4.68 -10.89
CA LEU A 138 -0.68 -4.38 -10.89
C LEU A 138 -0.50 -2.91 -10.41
N ALA A 139 -0.80 -2.62 -9.15
CA ALA A 139 0.03 -1.73 -8.37
C ALA A 139 1.09 -2.67 -7.79
N VAL A 140 2.13 -2.92 -8.58
CA VAL A 140 3.38 -3.35 -8.00
C VAL A 140 3.71 -2.27 -6.99
N THR A 141 3.70 -2.57 -5.68
CA THR A 141 4.05 -1.55 -4.68
C THR A 141 5.46 -1.02 -4.95
N SER A 142 6.36 -1.80 -5.55
CA SER A 142 7.41 -1.27 -6.43
C SER A 142 8.13 -2.42 -7.12
N ILE A 143 8.62 -2.21 -8.35
CA ILE A 143 9.79 -2.95 -8.85
C ILE A 143 10.94 -1.99 -8.64
N ASN A 144 11.72 -2.15 -7.56
CA ASN A 144 12.94 -1.36 -7.44
C ASN A 144 14.05 -2.02 -8.27
N LEU A 145 14.09 -1.65 -9.55
CA LEU A 145 15.12 -2.05 -10.50
C LEU A 145 16.30 -1.09 -10.41
N GLN A 146 17.21 -1.31 -9.47
CA GLN A 146 18.47 -0.57 -9.48
C GLN A 146 19.50 -1.27 -10.36
N ARG A 147 20.20 -0.51 -11.22
CA ARG A 147 21.20 -1.05 -12.18
C ARG A 147 22.22 -1.95 -11.47
N GLY A 148 22.18 -3.25 -11.78
CA GLY A 148 23.10 -4.26 -11.24
C GLY A 148 22.52 -5.18 -10.15
N ASP A 149 21.26 -4.98 -9.74
CA ASP A 149 20.50 -5.98 -8.98
C ASP A 149 19.64 -6.80 -9.97
N SER A 150 19.59 -8.12 -9.79
CA SER A 150 18.77 -9.04 -10.60
C SER A 150 17.61 -9.60 -9.80
N GLN A 151 17.17 -8.87 -8.76
CA GLN A 151 16.09 -9.23 -7.87
C GLN A 151 15.04 -8.11 -7.80
N ALA A 152 13.77 -8.49 -7.82
CA ALA A 152 12.62 -7.65 -7.51
C ALA A 152 12.14 -7.99 -6.09
N TYR A 153 12.00 -6.99 -5.23
CA TYR A 153 11.43 -7.19 -3.89
C TYR A 153 9.95 -6.88 -3.92
N LEU A 154 9.10 -7.83 -3.54
CA LEU A 154 7.65 -7.71 -3.63
C LEU A 154 7.01 -7.91 -2.26
N GLY A 155 6.22 -6.92 -1.84
CA GLY A 155 5.33 -7.02 -0.69
C GLY A 155 3.95 -7.53 -1.13
N THR A 156 3.38 -8.48 -0.38
CA THR A 156 2.07 -9.07 -0.73
C THR A 156 1.09 -9.03 0.45
N TYR A 157 -0.18 -9.28 0.15
CA TYR A 157 -1.21 -9.51 1.17
C TYR A 157 -2.22 -10.56 0.72
N THR A 158 -2.83 -11.23 1.70
CA THR A 158 -3.95 -12.16 1.51
C THR A 158 -5.13 -11.68 2.36
N PRO A 159 -6.32 -11.45 1.77
CA PRO A 159 -7.50 -11.01 2.52
C PRO A 159 -7.92 -11.99 3.64
N ALA A 160 -7.75 -13.30 3.44
CA ALA A 160 -7.88 -14.28 4.53
C ALA A 160 -6.82 -14.06 5.59
N GLY A 161 -7.27 -13.59 6.75
CA GLY A 161 -6.43 -13.38 7.92
C GLY A 161 -5.51 -12.16 7.82
N TRP A 162 -5.55 -11.40 6.72
CA TRP A 162 -4.75 -10.19 6.48
C TRP A 162 -3.24 -10.41 6.65
N ALA A 163 -2.79 -11.61 6.28
CA ALA A 163 -1.39 -11.97 6.23
C ALA A 163 -0.70 -11.29 5.05
N GLY A 164 0.58 -10.98 5.20
CA GLY A 164 1.43 -10.52 4.10
C GLY A 164 2.75 -11.27 4.05
N ASP A 165 3.56 -10.87 3.08
CA ASP A 165 4.90 -11.40 2.89
C ASP A 165 5.82 -10.36 2.24
N LEU A 166 7.13 -10.57 2.35
CA LEU A 166 8.15 -9.96 1.53
C LEU A 166 8.92 -11.06 0.81
N THR A 167 8.98 -10.96 -0.51
CA THR A 167 9.65 -11.94 -1.37
C THR A 167 10.71 -11.26 -2.22
N ALA A 168 11.79 -11.98 -2.54
CA ALA A 168 12.74 -11.59 -3.57
C ALA A 168 12.57 -12.50 -4.78
N ASN A 169 12.29 -11.90 -5.94
CA ASN A 169 11.99 -12.61 -7.17
C ASN A 169 13.07 -12.31 -8.21
N PRO A 170 13.72 -13.33 -8.79
CA PRO A 170 14.71 -13.12 -9.84
C PRO A 170 14.14 -12.37 -11.05
N ILE A 171 15.00 -11.61 -11.71
CA ILE A 171 14.67 -10.85 -12.91
C ILE A 171 15.52 -11.34 -14.07
N ASP A 172 14.87 -11.67 -15.17
CA ASP A 172 15.56 -11.97 -16.43
C ASP A 172 16.14 -10.68 -17.00
N VAL A 173 17.47 -10.60 -17.09
CA VAL A 173 18.18 -9.39 -17.56
C VAL A 173 18.09 -9.18 -19.08
N GLY A 174 17.66 -10.19 -19.83
CA GLY A 174 17.45 -10.12 -21.28
C GLY A 174 16.04 -9.66 -21.67
N THR A 175 15.02 -10.10 -20.91
CA THR A 175 13.61 -9.79 -21.19
C THR A 175 13.00 -8.74 -20.24
N GLY A 176 13.59 -8.54 -19.06
CA GLY A 176 13.04 -7.69 -17.99
C GLY A 176 11.89 -8.35 -17.22
N GLU A 177 11.60 -9.63 -17.46
CA GLU A 177 10.52 -10.33 -16.78
C GLU A 177 10.91 -10.73 -15.34
N VAL A 178 9.96 -10.57 -14.42
CA VAL A 178 10.12 -10.97 -13.02
C VAL A 178 9.58 -12.40 -12.84
N ALA A 179 10.41 -13.29 -12.30
CA ALA A 179 10.04 -14.67 -12.04
C ALA A 179 8.91 -14.76 -11.00
N ILE A 180 7.97 -15.69 -11.20
CA ILE A 180 6.86 -15.91 -10.27
C ILE A 180 7.29 -16.68 -9.01
N THR A 181 8.37 -17.47 -9.10
CA THR A 181 8.92 -18.22 -7.97
C THR A 181 9.94 -17.35 -7.25
N PRO A 182 9.73 -17.02 -5.96
CA PRO A 182 10.67 -16.23 -5.21
C PRO A 182 11.92 -17.05 -4.84
N HIS A 183 13.07 -16.40 -4.82
CA HIS A 183 14.32 -16.94 -4.27
C HIS A 183 14.20 -17.16 -2.75
N TRP A 184 13.53 -16.25 -2.04
CA TRP A 184 13.19 -16.40 -0.63
C TRP A 184 11.87 -15.71 -0.28
N SER A 185 11.24 -16.15 0.81
CA SER A 185 10.03 -15.57 1.43
C SER A 185 10.32 -15.27 2.90
N ALA A 186 10.25 -14.00 3.29
CA ALA A 186 10.51 -13.58 4.67
C ALA A 186 9.43 -14.12 5.63
N GLY A 187 8.17 -14.16 5.20
CA GLY A 187 7.04 -14.71 5.95
C GLY A 187 7.23 -16.20 6.24
N THR A 188 7.67 -16.98 5.26
CA THR A 188 7.99 -18.41 5.44
C THR A 188 9.11 -18.60 6.45
N LEU A 189 10.21 -17.87 6.30
CA LEU A 189 11.36 -17.94 7.21
C LEU A 189 11.00 -17.48 8.63
N LEU A 190 10.19 -16.44 8.75
CA LEU A 190 9.77 -15.90 10.04
C LEU A 190 8.81 -16.82 10.77
N ASN A 191 7.90 -17.49 10.05
CA ASN A 191 7.00 -18.50 10.61
C ASN A 191 7.75 -19.71 11.19
N ALA A 192 8.87 -20.10 10.58
CA ALA A 192 9.71 -21.21 11.04
C ALA A 192 10.67 -20.81 12.18
N ARG A 193 10.86 -19.51 12.43
CA ARG A 193 11.78 -18.99 13.44
C ARG A 193 11.17 -19.10 14.83
N ASP A 194 12.00 -19.44 15.82
CA ASP A 194 11.65 -19.29 17.23
C ASP A 194 11.40 -17.80 17.55
N TRP A 195 10.16 -17.47 17.90
CA TRP A 195 9.71 -16.11 18.18
C TRP A 195 10.49 -15.44 19.32
N THR A 196 11.06 -16.21 20.26
CA THR A 196 11.85 -15.68 21.38
C THR A 196 13.18 -15.08 20.91
N THR A 197 13.67 -15.50 19.74
CA THR A 197 14.94 -15.03 19.16
C THR A 197 14.78 -13.76 18.32
N ARG A 198 13.55 -13.27 18.11
CA ARG A 198 13.32 -12.06 17.34
C ARG A 198 13.80 -10.83 18.10
N VAL A 199 14.46 -9.92 17.38
CA VAL A 199 14.94 -8.65 17.90
C VAL A 199 13.92 -7.59 17.53
N ILE A 200 13.19 -7.07 18.52
CA ILE A 200 12.14 -6.08 18.28
C ILE A 200 12.30 -4.90 19.23
N ALA A 201 12.31 -3.69 18.69
CA ALA A 201 12.30 -2.45 19.45
C ALA A 201 11.06 -1.61 19.15
N SER A 202 10.85 -0.60 19.98
CA SER A 202 9.72 0.31 19.93
C SER A 202 10.11 1.68 20.49
N PHE A 203 9.17 2.63 20.45
CA PHE A 203 9.31 3.93 21.09
C PHE A 203 8.21 4.10 22.15
N ASN A 204 8.57 4.43 23.40
CA ASN A 204 7.61 4.54 24.52
C ASN A 204 7.01 5.94 24.70
N GLY A 205 7.30 6.87 23.78
CA GLY A 205 6.91 8.29 23.89
C GLY A 205 8.07 9.21 24.30
N SER A 206 9.12 8.66 24.90
CA SER A 206 10.30 9.41 25.35
C SER A 206 11.60 8.92 24.73
N SER A 207 11.78 7.60 24.61
CA SER A 207 12.99 7.00 24.07
C SER A 207 12.69 5.67 23.37
N GLY A 208 13.67 5.18 22.61
CA GLY A 208 13.66 3.80 22.16
C GLY A 208 13.72 2.82 23.32
N VAL A 209 12.98 1.72 23.20
CA VAL A 209 12.89 0.63 24.18
C VAL A 209 12.78 -0.72 23.47
N GLY A 210 13.15 -1.82 24.13
CA GLY A 210 12.81 -3.16 23.61
C GLY A 210 11.29 -3.38 23.63
N PHE A 211 10.76 -4.10 22.63
CA PHE A 211 9.32 -4.40 22.53
C PHE A 211 8.96 -5.58 23.46
N THR A 212 8.85 -5.28 24.75
CA THR A 212 8.55 -6.26 25.82
C THR A 212 7.30 -5.85 26.58
N ALA A 213 6.66 -6.81 27.27
CA ALA A 213 5.48 -6.55 28.08
C ALA A 213 5.73 -5.48 29.16
N ALA A 214 6.93 -5.47 29.75
CA ALA A 214 7.33 -4.48 30.75
C ALA A 214 7.43 -3.06 30.17
N ASN A 215 7.91 -2.92 28.93
CA ASN A 215 8.17 -1.61 28.33
C ASN A 215 6.94 -1.03 27.64
N VAL A 216 6.15 -1.86 26.95
CA VAL A 216 5.06 -1.39 26.07
C VAL A 216 3.70 -2.05 26.33
N GLY A 217 3.63 -3.09 27.18
CA GLY A 217 2.42 -3.90 27.34
C GLY A 217 1.18 -3.09 27.71
N ASN A 218 1.31 -2.14 28.64
CA ASN A 218 0.21 -1.25 29.05
C ASN A 218 -0.27 -0.30 27.94
N ILE A 219 0.63 0.08 27.03
CA ILE A 219 0.30 0.94 25.89
C ILE A 219 -0.39 0.10 24.81
N VAL A 220 0.17 -1.08 24.52
CA VAL A 220 -0.30 -2.00 23.47
C VAL A 220 -1.68 -2.57 23.76
N ASN A 221 -1.95 -2.89 25.03
CA ASN A 221 -3.15 -3.57 25.47
C ASN A 221 -3.72 -2.89 26.72
N PRO A 222 -4.23 -1.65 26.57
CA PRO A 222 -4.77 -0.90 27.69
C PRO A 222 -5.89 -1.72 28.35
N SER A 223 -5.88 -1.74 29.69
CA SER A 223 -6.88 -2.43 30.52
C SER A 223 -6.98 -3.95 30.32
N ASN A 224 -5.95 -4.61 29.79
CA ASN A 224 -5.94 -6.05 29.50
C ASN A 224 -7.08 -6.50 28.55
N THR A 225 -7.46 -5.62 27.62
CA THR A 225 -8.64 -5.81 26.75
C THR A 225 -8.60 -7.12 25.95
N TRP A 226 -7.42 -7.52 25.48
CA TRP A 226 -7.25 -8.67 24.58
C TRP A 226 -6.60 -9.88 25.26
N GLY A 227 -6.55 -9.90 26.60
CA GLY A 227 -5.78 -10.86 27.39
C GLY A 227 -4.74 -10.16 28.25
N SER A 228 -3.83 -10.92 28.87
CA SER A 228 -2.75 -10.31 29.65
C SER A 228 -1.76 -9.58 28.73
N ASN A 229 -1.16 -8.50 29.23
CA ASN A 229 -0.14 -7.75 28.47
C ASN A 229 1.03 -8.62 28.00
N ALA A 230 1.43 -9.61 28.81
CA ALA A 230 2.45 -10.58 28.42
C ALA A 230 1.99 -11.42 27.22
N ALA A 231 0.79 -12.01 27.30
CA ALA A 231 0.27 -12.86 26.23
C ALA A 231 0.08 -12.09 24.92
N VAL A 232 -0.42 -10.84 24.98
CA VAL A 232 -0.59 -10.00 23.78
C VAL A 232 0.76 -9.62 23.19
N VAL A 233 1.74 -9.21 23.99
CA VAL A 233 3.07 -8.87 23.46
C VAL A 233 3.78 -10.11 22.90
N ASP A 234 3.72 -11.26 23.57
CA ASP A 234 4.29 -12.51 23.06
C ASP A 234 3.65 -12.92 21.74
N TYR A 235 2.31 -12.82 21.64
CA TYR A 235 1.59 -13.03 20.39
C TYR A 235 2.11 -12.11 19.28
N LEU A 236 2.22 -10.80 19.53
CA LEU A 236 2.73 -9.82 18.55
C LEU A 236 4.20 -10.08 18.17
N ARG A 237 5.01 -10.60 19.08
CA ARG A 237 6.38 -11.04 18.80
C ARG A 237 6.41 -12.30 17.94
N GLY A 238 5.37 -13.13 17.97
CA GLY A 238 5.22 -14.30 17.08
C GLY A 238 4.83 -15.59 17.80
N ALA A 239 4.59 -15.56 19.11
CA ALA A 239 4.09 -16.72 19.83
C ALA A 239 2.73 -17.15 19.25
N ARG A 240 2.60 -18.46 19.02
CA ARG A 240 1.38 -19.08 18.48
C ARG A 240 0.42 -19.57 19.57
N THR A 241 0.82 -19.47 20.84
CA THR A 241 0.02 -19.88 21.99
C THR A 241 -1.27 -19.08 22.06
N GLY A 242 -2.41 -19.76 22.12
CA GLY A 242 -3.73 -19.13 22.20
C GLY A 242 -4.37 -18.78 20.85
N GLU A 243 -3.68 -19.02 19.71
CA GLU A 243 -4.30 -18.90 18.39
C GLU A 243 -5.47 -19.89 18.23
N GLY A 244 -6.61 -19.40 17.73
CA GLY A 244 -7.85 -20.18 17.58
C GLY A 244 -8.73 -20.21 18.83
N SER A 245 -8.22 -19.79 19.99
CA SER A 245 -8.98 -19.67 21.24
C SER A 245 -9.09 -18.22 21.69
N THR A 246 -8.02 -17.66 22.25
CA THR A 246 -7.94 -16.28 22.74
C THR A 246 -7.60 -15.30 21.62
N PHE A 247 -6.70 -15.70 20.72
CA PHE A 247 -6.21 -14.87 19.63
C PHE A 247 -6.68 -15.39 18.26
N ARG A 248 -6.72 -14.53 17.24
CA ARG A 248 -6.92 -15.01 15.87
C ARG A 248 -5.75 -15.90 15.43
N THR A 249 -6.04 -16.83 14.55
CA THR A 249 -5.00 -17.63 13.88
C THR A 249 -4.34 -16.78 12.79
N ARG A 250 -3.01 -16.78 12.72
CA ARG A 250 -2.27 -16.09 11.66
C ARG A 250 -1.63 -17.09 10.71
N THR A 251 -1.63 -16.80 9.43
CA THR A 251 -0.90 -17.58 8.42
C THR A 251 0.50 -17.02 8.15
N SER A 252 0.76 -15.76 8.50
CA SER A 252 2.08 -15.11 8.43
C SER A 252 2.35 -14.26 9.67
N LEU A 253 3.62 -14.06 10.01
CA LEU A 253 4.08 -13.10 11.00
C LEU A 253 4.49 -11.74 10.37
N VAL A 254 4.45 -11.64 9.05
CA VAL A 254 4.50 -10.37 8.31
C VAL A 254 3.06 -9.95 8.02
N GLY A 255 2.69 -8.73 8.39
CA GLY A 255 1.36 -8.20 8.12
C GLY A 255 1.13 -7.88 6.64
N ALA A 256 -0.14 -7.76 6.23
CA ALA A 256 -0.51 -7.36 4.87
C ALA A 256 0.26 -6.12 4.37
N VAL A 257 0.90 -6.21 3.21
CA VAL A 257 1.60 -5.10 2.56
C VAL A 257 0.74 -4.55 1.44
N ILE A 258 0.11 -3.40 1.69
CA ILE A 258 -0.88 -2.81 0.76
C ILE A 258 -0.33 -1.55 0.08
N ASN A 259 0.10 -0.56 0.88
CA ASN A 259 0.56 0.74 0.35
C ASN A 259 2.07 0.96 0.50
N ALA A 260 2.74 0.16 1.32
CA ALA A 260 4.17 0.33 1.58
C ALA A 260 5.00 -0.34 0.49
N GLU A 261 6.08 0.31 0.12
CA GLU A 261 7.07 -0.20 -0.84
C GLU A 261 8.30 -0.74 -0.10
N PRO A 262 8.90 -1.86 -0.55
CA PRO A 262 10.20 -2.29 -0.06
C PRO A 262 11.31 -1.28 -0.39
N VAL A 263 12.16 -0.96 0.58
CA VAL A 263 13.27 0.00 0.45
C VAL A 263 14.62 -0.71 0.61
N PRO A 264 15.30 -1.07 -0.48
CA PRO A 264 16.60 -1.74 -0.41
C PRO A 264 17.74 -0.77 -0.05
N SER A 265 18.61 -1.19 0.86
CA SER A 265 19.95 -0.66 1.11
C SER A 265 20.98 -1.64 0.57
N ARG A 266 21.57 -1.31 -0.58
CA ARG A 266 22.55 -2.16 -1.27
C ARG A 266 23.81 -2.38 -0.43
N ASP A 267 24.34 -1.31 0.16
CA ASP A 267 25.59 -1.35 0.92
C ASP A 267 25.47 -2.23 2.16
N ASP A 268 24.29 -2.26 2.78
CA ASP A 268 24.04 -3.02 4.01
C ASP A 268 23.45 -4.41 3.71
N LYS A 269 23.07 -4.68 2.46
CA LYS A 269 22.32 -5.88 2.03
C LYS A 269 21.06 -6.09 2.88
N ILE A 270 20.29 -5.03 3.09
CA ILE A 270 19.02 -5.03 3.84
C ILE A 270 17.92 -4.44 2.97
N VAL A 271 16.72 -4.99 3.04
CA VAL A 271 15.49 -4.37 2.54
C VAL A 271 14.58 -4.04 3.73
N TYR A 272 14.11 -2.80 3.77
CA TYR A 272 13.20 -2.31 4.79
C TYR A 272 11.76 -2.37 4.28
N LEU A 273 10.83 -2.89 5.09
CA LEU A 273 9.43 -2.97 4.71
C LEU A 273 8.50 -2.68 5.88
N ALA A 274 7.60 -1.71 5.71
CA ALA A 274 6.48 -1.49 6.60
C ALA A 274 5.34 -2.49 6.29
N SER A 275 4.77 -3.12 7.32
CA SER A 275 3.65 -4.06 7.20
C SER A 275 2.40 -3.57 7.92
N GLY A 276 1.23 -3.91 7.38
CA GLY A 276 -0.09 -3.46 7.85
C GLY A 276 -0.43 -3.90 9.28
N GLU A 277 0.36 -4.76 9.89
CA GLU A 277 0.24 -5.16 11.30
C GLU A 277 1.12 -4.33 12.25
N GLY A 278 1.78 -3.28 11.76
CA GLY A 278 2.36 -2.22 12.60
C GLY A 278 3.88 -2.30 12.76
N MET A 279 4.54 -3.23 12.06
CA MET A 279 5.99 -3.42 12.15
C MET A 279 6.69 -2.94 10.88
N LEU A 280 7.82 -2.27 11.08
CA LEU A 280 8.85 -2.09 10.07
C LEU A 280 9.85 -3.24 10.21
N HIS A 281 10.06 -4.01 9.15
CA HIS A 281 10.96 -5.14 9.10
C HIS A 281 12.27 -4.75 8.39
N ALA A 282 13.41 -5.20 8.91
CA ALA A 282 14.69 -5.16 8.22
C ALA A 282 15.09 -6.59 7.84
N VAL A 283 15.03 -6.89 6.54
CA VAL A 283 15.21 -8.24 6.01
C VAL A 283 16.48 -8.30 5.17
N ASP A 284 17.23 -9.38 5.32
CA ASP A 284 18.43 -9.63 4.54
C ASP A 284 18.11 -9.85 3.06
N THR A 285 18.76 -9.11 2.16
CA THR A 285 18.49 -9.21 0.72
C THR A 285 18.90 -10.54 0.10
N GLU A 286 19.85 -11.25 0.72
CA GLU A 286 20.44 -12.47 0.17
C GLU A 286 19.72 -13.72 0.71
N THR A 287 19.40 -13.73 2.00
CA THR A 287 18.86 -14.89 2.71
C THR A 287 17.38 -14.79 3.06
N GLY A 288 16.77 -13.60 2.98
CA GLY A 288 15.39 -13.37 3.44
C GLY A 288 15.21 -13.40 4.96
N ARG A 289 16.29 -13.53 5.74
CA ARG A 289 16.23 -13.55 7.20
C ARG A 289 15.93 -12.15 7.74
N GLU A 290 14.89 -12.02 8.57
CA GLU A 290 14.64 -10.80 9.34
C GLU A 290 15.77 -10.59 10.36
N HIS A 291 16.49 -9.47 10.29
CA HIS A 291 17.47 -9.08 11.29
C HIS A 291 16.80 -8.49 12.52
N TRP A 292 15.84 -7.58 12.32
CA TRP A 292 15.05 -6.97 13.37
C TRP A 292 13.73 -6.41 12.86
N ALA A 293 12.83 -6.09 13.80
CA ALA A 293 11.64 -5.31 13.56
C ALA A 293 11.55 -4.09 14.49
N PHE A 294 10.88 -3.05 14.03
CA PHE A 294 10.60 -1.85 14.82
C PHE A 294 9.09 -1.55 14.81
N VAL A 295 8.55 -1.25 15.99
CA VAL A 295 7.15 -0.84 16.16
C VAL A 295 7.09 0.65 16.50
N PRO A 296 6.55 1.51 15.61
CA PRO A 296 6.46 2.94 15.91
C PRO A 296 5.58 3.24 17.13
N GLY A 297 5.98 4.21 17.95
CA GLY A 297 5.24 4.56 19.17
C GLY A 297 3.79 4.97 18.92
N GLY A 298 3.54 5.71 17.83
CA GLY A 298 2.21 6.19 17.45
C GLY A 298 1.20 5.11 17.08
N VAL A 299 1.61 3.85 16.90
CA VAL A 299 0.69 2.74 16.56
C VAL A 299 0.39 1.83 17.74
N LEU A 300 1.17 1.94 18.83
CA LEU A 300 1.11 1.02 19.98
C LEU A 300 -0.28 0.94 20.59
N ALA A 301 -0.92 2.08 20.85
CA ALA A 301 -2.24 2.15 21.52
C ALA A 301 -3.34 1.31 20.84
N ASN A 302 -3.20 1.06 19.54
CA ASN A 302 -4.17 0.30 18.75
C ASN A 302 -3.62 -1.05 18.27
N LEU A 303 -2.42 -1.44 18.70
CA LEU A 303 -1.73 -2.62 18.19
C LEU A 303 -2.32 -3.91 18.75
N GLY A 304 -2.73 -3.94 20.03
CA GLY A 304 -3.34 -5.12 20.65
C GLY A 304 -4.62 -5.59 19.94
N GLN A 305 -5.33 -4.69 19.26
CA GLN A 305 -6.54 -5.03 18.48
C GLN A 305 -6.29 -6.09 17.40
N ILE A 306 -5.05 -6.18 16.88
CA ILE A 306 -4.72 -7.15 15.84
C ILE A 306 -4.62 -8.58 16.38
N SER A 307 -4.66 -8.81 17.69
CA SER A 307 -4.73 -10.16 18.25
C SER A 307 -6.17 -10.67 18.35
N SER A 308 -7.17 -9.78 18.25
CA SER A 308 -8.59 -10.14 18.35
C SER A 308 -9.02 -11.14 17.29
N ARG A 309 -9.88 -12.08 17.68
CA ARG A 309 -10.54 -13.02 16.75
C ARG A 309 -11.50 -12.34 15.79
N ASP A 310 -12.10 -11.23 16.21
CA ASP A 310 -13.03 -10.43 15.40
C ASP A 310 -12.31 -9.20 14.78
N TYR A 311 -10.99 -9.28 14.60
CA TYR A 311 -10.23 -8.19 14.03
C TYR A 311 -10.70 -7.86 12.61
N ALA A 312 -11.38 -6.73 12.48
CA ALA A 312 -11.62 -6.09 11.19
C ALA A 312 -10.36 -5.32 10.79
N PHE A 313 -9.84 -5.63 9.61
CA PHE A 313 -8.56 -5.07 9.18
C PHE A 313 -8.58 -3.55 9.13
N ARG A 314 -7.52 -3.00 9.72
CA ARG A 314 -7.16 -1.60 9.67
C ARG A 314 -5.65 -1.55 9.69
N THR A 315 -5.06 -0.99 8.64
CA THR A 315 -3.62 -0.84 8.59
C THR A 315 -3.08 -0.16 9.84
N LYS A 316 -2.04 -0.75 10.43
CA LYS A 316 -1.30 -0.22 11.58
C LYS A 316 0.01 0.42 11.17
N LEU A 317 0.53 0.14 9.98
CA LEU A 317 1.67 0.84 9.38
C LEU A 317 1.69 0.52 7.88
N ALA A 318 1.63 1.53 7.02
CA ALA A 318 1.65 1.28 5.57
C ALA A 318 2.28 2.39 4.75
N ALA A 319 3.02 3.31 5.36
CA ALA A 319 3.79 4.30 4.60
C ALA A 319 5.20 3.78 4.33
N THR A 320 5.68 4.06 3.13
CA THR A 320 7.03 3.73 2.68
C THR A 320 8.05 4.60 3.40
N PRO A 321 9.07 4.01 4.06
CA PRO A 321 10.11 4.81 4.68
C PRO A 321 11.06 5.42 3.63
N THR A 322 11.85 6.39 4.06
CA THR A 322 12.92 7.01 3.27
C THR A 322 14.24 6.69 3.93
N LEU A 323 15.11 6.01 3.18
CA LEU A 323 16.52 5.80 3.54
C LEU A 323 17.33 7.00 3.05
N GLY A 324 18.13 7.60 3.93
CA GLY A 324 19.01 8.71 3.59
C GLY A 324 20.37 8.59 4.25
N LYS A 325 21.39 9.22 3.66
CA LYS A 325 22.71 9.37 4.25
C LYS A 325 22.91 10.82 4.67
N LEU A 326 23.20 11.04 5.96
CA LEU A 326 23.47 12.35 6.52
C LEU A 326 24.85 12.82 6.05
N ALA A 327 24.92 13.97 5.40
CA ALA A 327 26.16 14.45 4.81
C ALA A 327 27.20 14.87 5.86
N GLY A 328 26.75 15.39 7.01
CA GLY A 328 27.63 15.88 8.07
C GLY A 328 28.31 14.77 8.88
N SER A 329 27.62 13.63 9.09
CA SER A 329 28.15 12.51 9.89
C SER A 329 28.50 11.27 9.08
N GLY A 330 27.96 11.13 7.86
CA GLY A 330 28.03 9.89 7.09
C GLY A 330 27.07 8.80 7.55
N ASN A 331 26.35 9.01 8.67
CA ASN A 331 25.37 8.07 9.20
C ASN A 331 24.21 7.86 8.24
N LYS A 332 23.64 6.66 8.24
CA LYS A 332 22.41 6.34 7.52
C LYS A 332 21.22 6.49 8.46
N ILE A 333 20.18 7.16 7.98
CA ILE A 333 18.92 7.36 8.69
C ILE A 333 17.79 6.72 7.88
N LEU A 334 16.86 6.08 8.58
CA LEU A 334 15.63 5.59 8.01
C LEU A 334 14.48 6.35 8.67
N VAL A 335 13.74 7.13 7.87
CA VAL A 335 12.61 7.94 8.36
C VAL A 335 11.32 7.35 7.81
N GLY A 336 10.41 6.97 8.70
CA GLY A 336 9.11 6.43 8.32
C GLY A 336 7.97 7.33 8.77
N ALA A 337 6.81 7.10 8.15
CA ALA A 337 5.53 7.70 8.51
C ALA A 337 4.54 6.58 8.88
N LEU A 338 3.40 6.91 9.45
CA LEU A 338 2.36 5.92 9.78
C LEU A 338 1.34 5.72 8.65
N GLY A 339 1.24 6.66 7.71
CA GLY A 339 0.19 6.65 6.69
C GLY A 339 -1.20 6.73 7.31
N GLY A 340 -2.13 5.91 6.82
CA GLY A 340 -3.50 5.82 7.37
C GLY A 340 -3.60 5.27 8.79
N ALA A 341 -2.51 4.74 9.35
CA ALA A 341 -2.51 4.18 10.69
C ALA A 341 -2.38 5.23 11.80
N GLY A 342 -1.84 6.41 11.48
CA GLY A 342 -1.59 7.41 12.51
C GLY A 342 -0.94 8.71 12.02
N ARG A 343 -0.67 9.57 13.00
CA ARG A 343 -0.40 10.99 12.81
C ARG A 343 1.00 11.34 13.32
N SER A 344 2.00 10.58 12.89
CA SER A 344 3.39 10.81 13.26
C SER A 344 4.40 10.25 12.25
N TYR A 345 5.63 10.71 12.40
CA TYR A 345 6.83 10.22 11.74
C TYR A 345 7.79 9.69 12.80
N TYR A 346 8.73 8.85 12.39
CA TYR A 346 9.77 8.30 13.25
C TYR A 346 11.09 8.19 12.50
N ALA A 347 12.20 8.19 13.22
CA ALA A 347 13.51 7.95 12.63
C ALA A 347 14.34 6.95 13.41
N LEU A 348 15.11 6.14 12.65
CA LEU A 348 16.06 5.16 13.14
C LEU A 348 17.43 5.45 12.54
N ASN A 349 18.49 5.31 13.34
CA ASN A 349 19.85 5.22 12.82
C ASN A 349 20.08 3.81 12.29
N VAL A 350 20.30 3.68 10.99
CA VAL A 350 20.51 2.40 10.30
C VAL A 350 21.92 2.32 9.69
N THR A 351 22.90 2.99 10.30
CA THR A 351 24.29 2.99 9.82
C THR A 351 24.92 1.60 9.87
N SER A 352 24.58 0.80 10.89
CA SER A 352 25.04 -0.58 11.07
C SER A 352 23.83 -1.47 11.38
N PRO A 353 22.99 -1.81 10.39
CA PRO A 353 21.67 -2.39 10.63
C PRO A 353 21.68 -3.91 10.81
N ARG A 354 22.84 -4.57 10.76
CA ARG A 354 22.95 -6.03 10.83
C ARG A 354 23.28 -6.49 12.24
N ASP A 355 22.75 -7.67 12.60
CA ASP A 355 23.09 -8.41 13.83
C ASP A 355 22.96 -7.59 15.13
N MET A 356 21.98 -6.69 15.17
CA MET A 356 21.66 -5.86 16.33
C MET A 356 21.02 -6.68 17.45
N SER A 357 21.34 -6.36 18.70
CA SER A 357 20.55 -6.78 19.87
C SER A 357 19.37 -5.84 20.10
N GLU A 358 18.37 -6.26 20.88
CA GLU A 358 17.22 -5.41 21.21
C GLU A 358 17.64 -4.10 21.88
N THR A 359 18.66 -4.14 22.74
CA THR A 359 19.22 -2.94 23.38
C THR A 359 19.85 -2.01 22.35
N SER A 360 20.67 -2.55 21.44
CA SER A 360 21.30 -1.71 20.41
C SER A 360 20.29 -1.13 19.42
N LEU A 361 19.22 -1.87 19.10
CA LEU A 361 18.15 -1.38 18.25
C LEU A 361 17.31 -0.31 18.96
N ALA A 362 17.02 -0.48 20.25
CA ALA A 362 16.38 0.54 21.06
C ALA A 362 17.22 1.84 21.10
N SER A 363 18.54 1.74 21.23
CA SER A 363 19.44 2.91 21.17
C SER A 363 19.54 3.54 19.77
N ALA A 364 19.20 2.80 18.72
CA ALA A 364 19.17 3.33 17.35
C ALA A 364 17.90 4.14 17.05
N VAL A 365 16.87 4.08 17.90
CA VAL A 365 15.67 4.90 17.74
C VAL A 365 16.00 6.35 18.07
N MET A 366 15.89 7.23 17.08
CA MET A 366 16.35 8.61 17.19
C MET A 366 15.26 9.50 17.75
N TRP A 367 14.09 9.53 17.10
CA TRP A 367 12.99 10.41 17.48
C TRP A 367 11.65 9.95 16.90
N GLN A 368 10.58 10.48 17.49
CA GLN A 368 9.23 10.51 16.93
C GLN A 368 8.82 11.97 16.76
N PHE A 369 8.16 12.28 15.65
CA PHE A 369 7.62 13.61 15.37
C PHE A 369 6.12 13.55 15.05
N PRO A 370 5.27 14.39 15.65
CA PRO A 370 5.60 15.28 16.76
C PRO A 370 6.01 14.51 18.02
N ALA A 371 6.81 15.15 18.87
CA ALA A 371 7.19 14.58 20.16
C ALA A 371 5.93 14.38 21.02
N ALA A 372 5.91 13.36 21.89
CA ALA A 372 4.74 13.04 22.71
C ALA A 372 4.32 14.20 23.64
N THR A 373 5.27 15.07 24.02
CA THR A 373 5.05 16.26 24.85
C THR A 373 4.59 17.49 24.06
N ASP A 374 4.72 17.51 22.73
CA ASP A 374 4.32 18.64 21.88
C ASP A 374 2.87 18.51 21.41
N THR A 375 1.95 18.76 22.33
CA THR A 375 0.50 18.72 22.06
C THR A 375 0.08 19.76 21.01
N SER A 376 0.82 20.86 20.90
CA SER A 376 0.51 21.95 19.96
C SER A 376 0.74 21.55 18.51
N THR A 377 1.82 20.83 18.22
CA THR A 377 2.10 20.32 16.88
C THR A 377 1.30 19.05 16.60
N GLN A 378 1.08 18.18 17.61
CA GLN A 378 0.17 17.02 17.46
C GLN A 378 -1.23 17.46 17.02
N ALA A 379 -1.73 18.57 17.55
CA ALA A 379 -3.04 19.11 17.18
C ALA A 379 -3.12 19.53 15.70
N LYS A 380 -1.99 19.83 15.04
CA LYS A 380 -1.88 20.29 13.64
C LYS A 380 -1.48 19.19 12.65
N MET A 381 -1.09 18.01 13.15
CA MET A 381 -0.55 16.92 12.34
C MET A 381 -1.68 16.01 11.89
N GLY A 382 -1.97 15.88 10.60
CA GLY A 382 -2.92 14.91 10.05
C GLY A 382 -2.35 13.49 9.94
N TYR A 383 -3.03 12.62 9.21
CA TYR A 383 -2.54 11.30 8.83
C TYR A 383 -1.32 11.43 7.92
N SER A 384 -0.23 10.80 8.35
CA SER A 384 1.13 10.97 7.83
C SER A 384 1.37 10.20 6.53
N TYR A 385 0.61 10.52 5.48
CA TYR A 385 0.77 9.92 4.15
C TYR A 385 1.95 10.47 3.35
N GLY A 386 2.45 11.65 3.72
CA GLY A 386 3.59 12.27 3.06
C GLY A 386 4.86 11.44 3.21
N ARG A 387 5.58 11.23 2.11
CA ARG A 387 6.89 10.58 2.18
C ARG A 387 7.92 11.56 2.75
N PRO A 388 8.65 11.21 3.84
CA PRO A 388 9.70 12.06 4.38
C PRO A 388 10.81 12.30 3.37
N VAL A 389 11.40 13.50 3.37
CA VAL A 389 12.56 13.83 2.52
C VAL A 389 13.76 14.11 3.40
N VAL A 390 14.83 13.32 3.24
CA VAL A 390 16.13 13.57 3.90
C VAL A 390 16.96 14.47 2.98
N ALA A 391 17.36 15.63 3.47
CA ALA A 391 18.04 16.64 2.67
C ALA A 391 19.19 17.31 3.44
N LYS A 392 20.13 17.91 2.70
CA LYS A 392 21.14 18.82 3.25
C LYS A 392 20.78 20.23 2.84
N THR A 393 20.78 21.17 3.77
CA THR A 393 20.65 22.61 3.49
C THR A 393 21.99 23.30 3.68
N ALA A 394 22.18 24.45 3.03
CA ALA A 394 23.41 25.22 3.19
C ALA A 394 23.57 25.79 4.62
N THR A 395 22.45 26.19 5.23
CA THR A 395 22.45 26.92 6.51
C THR A 395 22.24 26.04 7.74
N GLN A 396 21.40 24.99 7.66
CA GLN A 396 21.02 24.15 8.81
C GLN A 396 21.69 22.77 8.80
N GLY A 397 22.44 22.44 7.75
CA GLY A 397 23.03 21.11 7.59
C GLY A 397 21.98 20.06 7.23
N ASP A 398 22.10 18.86 7.81
CA ASP A 398 21.19 17.75 7.52
C ASP A 398 19.82 17.93 8.20
N VAL A 399 18.77 17.88 7.40
CA VAL A 399 17.38 18.06 7.82
C VAL A 399 16.49 16.93 7.29
N VAL A 400 15.35 16.76 7.92
CA VAL A 400 14.26 15.91 7.45
C VAL A 400 13.03 16.78 7.25
N LEU A 401 12.48 16.73 6.04
CA LEU A 401 11.25 17.44 5.69
C LEU A 401 10.08 16.48 5.80
N VAL A 402 9.04 16.91 6.52
CA VAL A 402 7.80 16.14 6.71
C VAL A 402 6.58 17.04 6.57
N THR A 403 5.45 16.49 6.13
CA THR A 403 4.23 17.26 5.87
C THR A 403 3.13 16.98 6.88
N SER A 404 2.15 17.90 6.98
CA SER A 404 0.93 17.73 7.80
C SER A 404 0.09 16.54 7.38
N GLY A 405 0.15 16.12 6.11
CA GLY A 405 -0.66 15.02 5.62
C GLY A 405 -2.13 15.42 5.46
N TYR A 406 -3.02 14.45 5.70
CA TYR A 406 -4.47 14.58 5.47
C TYR A 406 -5.25 14.43 6.76
N ASP A 407 -6.30 15.22 6.96
CA ASP A 407 -7.09 15.19 8.19
C ASP A 407 -8.26 14.21 8.12
N ASN A 408 -8.54 13.65 6.93
CA ASN A 408 -9.56 12.63 6.70
C ASN A 408 -10.95 13.09 7.20
N ALA A 409 -11.31 14.34 6.85
CA ALA A 409 -12.52 15.03 7.28
C ALA A 409 -12.68 15.20 8.81
N GLN A 410 -11.60 15.04 9.58
CA GLN A 410 -11.58 15.38 11.00
C GLN A 410 -11.27 16.86 11.20
N SER A 411 -11.76 17.44 12.30
CA SER A 411 -11.40 18.79 12.72
C SER A 411 -10.00 18.79 13.35
N ILE A 412 -8.98 18.80 12.52
CA ILE A 412 -7.57 18.81 12.93
C ILE A 412 -6.99 20.21 12.71
N GLY A 413 -6.34 20.73 13.74
CA GLY A 413 -5.64 22.01 13.71
C GLY A 413 -6.49 23.15 13.13
N ASP A 414 -5.90 23.84 12.15
CA ASP A 414 -6.54 24.92 11.40
C ASP A 414 -6.87 24.53 9.95
N GLY A 415 -6.78 23.25 9.59
CA GLY A 415 -7.01 22.72 8.24
C GLY A 415 -6.01 23.21 7.17
N LYS A 416 -4.89 23.80 7.58
CA LYS A 416 -3.84 24.30 6.67
C LYS A 416 -2.79 23.24 6.38
N GLY A 417 -2.25 23.29 5.16
CA GLY A 417 -1.11 22.47 4.75
C GLY A 417 0.17 22.98 5.40
N ARG A 418 1.00 22.06 5.90
CA ARG A 418 2.27 22.41 6.55
C ARG A 418 3.41 21.54 6.06
N LEU A 419 4.58 22.15 5.94
CA LEU A 419 5.85 21.47 5.81
C LEU A 419 6.66 21.82 7.07
N TRP A 420 7.19 20.82 7.76
CA TRP A 420 8.15 21.03 8.84
C TRP A 420 9.53 20.62 8.36
N MET A 421 10.50 21.49 8.61
CA MET A 421 11.92 21.17 8.49
C MET A 421 12.44 20.82 9.87
N LEU A 422 12.82 19.56 10.05
CA LEU A 422 13.30 19.00 11.31
C LEU A 422 14.81 18.84 11.25
N ASN A 423 15.49 19.00 12.40
CA ASN A 423 16.86 18.56 12.53
C ASN A 423 16.91 17.04 12.35
N ALA A 424 17.74 16.54 11.43
CA ALA A 424 17.72 15.12 11.09
C ALA A 424 18.07 14.20 12.27
N THR A 425 18.93 14.67 13.19
CA THR A 425 19.40 13.87 14.32
C THR A 425 18.43 13.87 15.49
N THR A 426 17.82 15.03 15.81
CA THR A 426 17.02 15.20 17.03
C THR A 426 15.52 15.23 16.79
N GLY A 427 15.07 15.42 15.54
CA GLY A 427 13.65 15.59 15.21
C GLY A 427 13.06 16.93 15.68
N ALA A 428 13.88 17.83 16.22
CA ALA A 428 13.44 19.15 16.65
C ALA A 428 13.06 20.02 15.45
N ILE A 429 11.98 20.80 15.57
CA ILE A 429 11.54 21.73 14.53
C ILE A 429 12.59 22.82 14.37
N VAL A 430 13.18 22.89 13.18
CA VAL A 430 14.04 24.01 12.76
C VAL A 430 13.16 25.11 12.17
N ARG A 431 12.15 24.73 11.39
CA ARG A 431 11.18 25.67 10.81
C ARG A 431 9.85 25.00 10.50
N GLU A 432 8.77 25.78 10.65
CA GLU A 432 7.42 25.45 10.20
C GLU A 432 7.05 26.36 9.03
N PHE A 433 6.57 25.76 7.94
CA PHE A 433 6.05 26.44 6.77
C PHE A 433 4.55 26.18 6.67
N VAL A 434 3.77 27.22 6.40
CA VAL A 434 2.30 27.15 6.42
C VAL A 434 1.75 27.67 5.11
N THR A 435 0.88 26.88 4.46
CA THR A 435 0.15 27.34 3.28
C THR A 435 -0.81 28.48 3.65
N THR A 436 -1.07 29.37 2.70
CA THR A 436 -1.99 30.49 2.93
C THR A 436 -3.46 30.09 2.80
N GLU A 437 -3.75 28.96 2.16
CA GLU A 437 -5.08 28.38 1.99
C GLU A 437 -5.32 27.20 2.95
N GLY A 438 -6.59 26.80 3.09
CA GLY A 438 -7.05 25.73 3.97
C GLY A 438 -7.81 26.28 5.18
N ALA A 439 -8.86 25.55 5.56
CA ALA A 439 -9.63 25.80 6.78
C ALA A 439 -10.21 24.48 7.31
N VAL A 440 -10.63 24.47 8.58
CA VAL A 440 -11.34 23.32 9.15
C VAL A 440 -12.56 22.97 8.29
N GLY A 441 -12.67 21.72 7.84
CA GLY A 441 -13.74 21.21 6.97
C GLY A 441 -13.52 21.41 5.47
N ALA A 442 -12.62 22.32 5.07
CA ALA A 442 -12.14 22.51 3.70
C ALA A 442 -10.60 22.51 3.73
N GLU A 443 -10.05 21.39 4.18
CA GLU A 443 -8.64 21.25 4.47
C GLU A 443 -7.79 21.32 3.20
N ALA A 444 -6.60 21.93 3.31
CA ALA A 444 -5.64 21.95 2.22
C ALA A 444 -5.14 20.55 1.90
N GLY A 445 -4.80 19.73 2.92
CA GLY A 445 -4.26 18.39 2.74
C GLY A 445 -2.95 18.38 1.93
N LEU A 446 -1.81 18.57 2.61
CA LEU A 446 -0.48 18.57 1.99
C LEU A 446 0.25 17.29 2.39
N SER A 447 0.44 16.34 1.48
CA SER A 447 1.10 15.06 1.78
C SER A 447 2.45 14.91 1.08
N GLN A 448 2.47 14.83 -0.26
CA GLN A 448 3.70 14.57 -1.01
C GLN A 448 4.38 15.88 -1.39
N VAL A 449 5.70 15.91 -1.18
CA VAL A 449 6.57 17.01 -1.58
C VAL A 449 7.82 16.47 -2.27
N SER A 450 8.40 17.28 -3.13
CA SER A 450 9.67 16.99 -3.79
C SER A 450 10.65 18.13 -3.54
N ALA A 451 11.86 17.76 -3.17
CA ALA A 451 12.96 18.69 -2.91
C ALA A 451 13.85 18.79 -4.16
N TYR A 452 14.02 20.01 -4.66
CA TYR A 452 14.95 20.28 -5.76
C TYR A 452 16.39 20.24 -5.22
N ARG A 453 17.17 19.28 -5.71
CA ARG A 453 18.58 19.11 -5.36
C ARG A 453 19.44 19.95 -6.29
N GLU A 454 20.14 20.92 -5.71
CA GLU A 454 21.08 21.79 -6.41
C GLU A 454 22.36 21.04 -6.81
N THR A 455 23.15 21.63 -7.71
CA THR A 455 24.42 21.04 -8.18
C THR A 455 25.44 20.82 -7.07
N ASP A 456 25.38 21.61 -6.00
CA ASP A 456 26.23 21.47 -4.81
C ASP A 456 25.72 20.41 -3.81
N GLY A 457 24.61 19.74 -4.14
CA GLY A 457 23.97 18.72 -3.32
C GLY A 457 23.13 19.26 -2.16
N THR A 458 22.95 20.57 -2.05
CA THR A 458 22.02 21.18 -1.10
C THR A 458 20.59 21.23 -1.66
N VAL A 459 19.64 21.48 -0.77
CA VAL A 459 18.23 21.73 -1.11
C VAL A 459 17.87 23.10 -0.56
N ARG A 460 17.36 23.96 -1.46
CA ARG A 460 16.74 25.25 -1.11
C ARG A 460 15.25 25.27 -1.41
N HIS A 461 14.82 24.56 -2.44
CA HIS A 461 13.48 24.69 -2.99
C HIS A 461 12.73 23.38 -2.90
N VAL A 462 11.52 23.44 -2.36
CA VAL A 462 10.64 22.28 -2.17
C VAL A 462 9.29 22.62 -2.77
N TYR A 463 8.67 21.64 -3.43
CA TYR A 463 7.39 21.82 -4.11
C TYR A 463 6.40 20.75 -3.66
N GLY A 464 5.11 21.10 -3.58
CA GLY A 464 4.06 20.16 -3.22
C GLY A 464 2.69 20.65 -3.69
N GLY A 465 1.82 19.70 -4.03
CA GLY A 465 0.42 19.98 -4.34
C GLY A 465 -0.49 19.69 -3.14
N ASP A 466 -1.68 20.28 -3.13
CA ASP A 466 -2.67 20.07 -2.08
C ASP A 466 -4.06 19.63 -2.63
N LEU A 467 -4.95 19.18 -1.75
CA LEU A 467 -6.32 18.75 -2.08
C LEU A 467 -7.23 19.89 -2.55
N LEU A 468 -6.84 21.15 -2.33
CA LEU A 468 -7.54 22.33 -2.86
C LEU A 468 -7.05 22.73 -4.25
N GLY A 469 -6.15 21.92 -4.84
CA GLY A 469 -5.62 22.14 -6.19
C GLY A 469 -4.62 23.29 -6.26
N ASN A 470 -3.92 23.59 -5.17
CA ASN A 470 -2.82 24.54 -5.20
C ASN A 470 -1.49 23.81 -5.39
N LEU A 471 -0.60 24.41 -6.18
CA LEU A 471 0.83 24.07 -6.22
C LEU A 471 1.60 25.07 -5.38
N TRP A 472 2.38 24.58 -4.41
CA TRP A 472 3.16 25.37 -3.47
C TRP A 472 4.66 25.25 -3.73
N HIS A 473 5.36 26.35 -3.49
CA HIS A 473 6.81 26.44 -3.37
C HIS A 473 7.19 26.86 -1.96
N PHE A 474 8.12 26.13 -1.37
CA PHE A 474 8.71 26.40 -0.07
C PHE A 474 10.20 26.70 -0.27
N ASP A 475 10.62 27.90 0.13
CA ASP A 475 12.03 28.29 0.13
C ASP A 475 12.62 28.09 1.52
N LEU A 476 13.52 27.12 1.64
CA LEU A 476 14.08 26.69 2.92
C LEU A 476 15.05 27.71 3.53
N ASP A 477 15.67 28.57 2.71
CA ASP A 477 16.63 29.56 3.17
C ASP A 477 15.90 30.82 3.70
N THR A 478 14.92 31.31 2.94
CA THR A 478 14.17 32.52 3.32
C THR A 478 13.03 32.23 4.29
N GLY A 479 12.52 30.99 4.30
CA GLY A 479 11.34 30.61 5.07
C GLY A 479 10.02 30.95 4.39
N THR A 480 10.03 31.37 3.12
CA THR A 480 8.82 31.82 2.43
C THR A 480 8.02 30.66 1.84
N VAL A 481 6.69 30.81 1.86
CA VAL A 481 5.74 29.91 1.20
C VAL A 481 4.99 30.69 0.13
N THR A 482 5.09 30.24 -1.12
CA THR A 482 4.45 30.89 -2.27
C THR A 482 3.54 29.91 -2.97
N ARG A 483 2.32 30.34 -3.32
CA ARG A 483 1.46 29.58 -4.23
C ARG A 483 1.91 29.84 -5.66
N MET A 484 2.36 28.81 -6.36
CA MET A 484 2.79 28.92 -7.75
C MET A 484 1.63 28.85 -8.74
N ALA A 485 0.62 28.03 -8.46
CA ALA A 485 -0.50 27.86 -9.37
C ALA A 485 -1.77 27.37 -8.66
N ARG A 486 -2.93 27.71 -9.21
CA ARG A 486 -4.18 26.97 -8.97
C ARG A 486 -4.49 26.08 -10.16
N LEU A 487 -4.59 24.79 -9.90
CA LEU A 487 -4.90 23.73 -10.85
C LEU A 487 -6.41 23.54 -10.89
N LYS A 488 -6.98 23.75 -12.08
CA LYS A 488 -8.43 23.75 -12.29
C LYS A 488 -8.79 22.99 -13.54
N ASP A 489 -9.98 22.39 -13.58
CA ASP A 489 -10.52 21.81 -14.81
C ASP A 489 -11.03 22.92 -15.77
N SER A 490 -11.51 22.53 -16.95
CA SER A 490 -12.05 23.46 -17.95
C SER A 490 -13.31 24.20 -17.50
N LEU A 491 -13.98 23.73 -16.44
CA LEU A 491 -15.17 24.36 -15.85
C LEU A 491 -14.80 25.27 -14.66
N GLY A 492 -13.52 25.37 -14.31
CA GLY A 492 -13.03 26.19 -13.21
C GLY A 492 -13.08 25.52 -11.84
N ASN A 493 -13.39 24.22 -11.76
CA ASN A 493 -13.35 23.48 -10.50
C ASN A 493 -11.90 23.19 -10.13
N ALA A 494 -11.56 23.32 -8.84
CA ALA A 494 -10.25 22.92 -8.34
C ALA A 494 -10.00 21.41 -8.55
N GLN A 495 -8.78 21.08 -8.93
CA GLN A 495 -8.34 19.69 -9.13
C GLN A 495 -7.36 19.29 -8.02
N PRO A 496 -7.73 18.36 -7.12
CA PRO A 496 -6.88 17.97 -5.99
C PRO A 496 -5.56 17.34 -6.47
N VAL A 497 -4.52 17.41 -5.64
CA VAL A 497 -3.25 16.73 -5.90
C VAL A 497 -2.92 15.79 -4.76
N THR A 498 -2.66 14.52 -5.09
CA THR A 498 -2.19 13.51 -4.13
C THR A 498 -0.83 12.90 -4.50
N ALA A 499 -0.36 13.10 -5.74
CA ALA A 499 0.93 12.59 -6.21
C ALA A 499 2.09 13.53 -5.84
N ALA A 500 3.29 12.97 -5.67
CA ALA A 500 4.51 13.76 -5.55
C ALA A 500 4.81 14.49 -6.88
N PRO A 501 5.22 15.76 -6.86
CA PRO A 501 5.71 16.42 -8.06
C PRO A 501 7.02 15.79 -8.54
N GLU A 502 7.25 15.75 -9.85
CA GLU A 502 8.57 15.42 -10.41
C GLU A 502 9.26 16.73 -10.82
N LEU A 503 10.57 16.83 -10.57
CA LEU A 503 11.31 18.08 -10.76
C LEU A 503 12.37 17.92 -11.83
N VAL A 504 12.37 18.83 -12.81
CA VAL A 504 13.36 18.84 -13.89
C VAL A 504 13.95 20.23 -14.08
N ASN A 505 15.16 20.31 -14.64
CA ASN A 505 15.75 21.55 -15.08
C ASN A 505 15.78 21.58 -16.61
N ILE A 506 15.19 22.63 -17.21
CA ILE A 506 15.28 22.88 -18.65
C ILE A 506 15.61 24.36 -18.84
N ALA A 507 16.63 24.66 -19.62
CA ALA A 507 17.07 26.03 -19.92
C ALA A 507 17.23 26.90 -18.66
N ASP A 508 17.89 26.35 -17.63
CA ASP A 508 18.13 26.97 -16.32
C ASP A 508 16.87 27.28 -15.49
N GLN A 509 15.71 26.78 -15.90
CA GLN A 509 14.47 26.88 -15.14
C GLN A 509 14.16 25.60 -14.39
N ARG A 510 13.73 25.76 -13.13
CA ARG A 510 13.17 24.70 -12.30
C ARG A 510 11.73 24.47 -12.73
N ILE A 511 11.43 23.28 -13.26
CA ILE A 511 10.10 22.92 -13.75
C ILE A 511 9.51 21.85 -12.85
N VAL A 512 8.27 22.10 -12.44
CA VAL A 512 7.47 21.19 -11.62
C VAL A 512 6.48 20.47 -12.53
N LEU A 513 6.68 19.15 -12.66
CA LEU A 513 5.76 18.24 -13.32
C LEU A 513 4.78 17.70 -12.27
N ILE A 514 3.49 17.83 -12.49
CA ILE A 514 2.49 17.45 -11.48
C ILE A 514 1.18 16.98 -12.11
N GLY A 515 0.67 15.84 -11.65
CA GLY A 515 -0.62 15.30 -12.02
C GLY A 515 -1.67 15.60 -10.96
N THR A 516 -2.89 15.93 -11.38
CA THR A 516 -4.03 16.07 -10.47
C THR A 516 -4.81 14.76 -10.38
N GLY A 517 -5.52 14.58 -9.27
CA GLY A 517 -6.32 13.41 -8.97
C GLY A 517 -6.39 13.16 -7.47
N ARG A 518 -7.41 12.42 -7.06
CA ARG A 518 -7.60 11.93 -5.69
C ARG A 518 -8.21 10.53 -5.74
N LEU A 519 -7.65 9.63 -4.95
CA LEU A 519 -8.19 8.30 -4.67
C LEU A 519 -7.94 7.97 -3.20
N LEU A 520 -8.70 8.63 -2.32
CA LEU A 520 -8.55 8.56 -0.87
C LEU A 520 -9.83 8.09 -0.17
N ASP A 521 -11.00 8.30 -0.79
CA ASP A 521 -12.32 8.00 -0.21
C ASP A 521 -13.17 7.16 -1.18
N ILE A 522 -14.17 6.44 -0.65
CA ILE A 522 -15.12 5.67 -1.48
C ILE A 522 -15.87 6.54 -2.50
N SER A 523 -16.10 7.81 -2.17
CA SER A 523 -16.71 8.82 -3.05
C SER A 523 -15.83 9.21 -4.25
N ASP A 524 -14.55 8.83 -4.26
CA ASP A 524 -13.68 9.05 -5.41
C ASP A 524 -13.94 8.02 -6.52
N PHE A 525 -14.50 6.85 -6.19
CA PHE A 525 -14.84 5.84 -7.19
C PHE A 525 -16.07 6.24 -7.99
N GLY A 526 -15.97 6.13 -9.32
CA GLY A 526 -17.05 6.51 -10.25
C GLY A 526 -17.18 8.02 -10.48
N ASN A 527 -16.26 8.83 -9.96
CA ASN A 527 -16.21 10.26 -10.24
C ASN A 527 -15.67 10.54 -11.65
N THR A 528 -16.47 11.19 -12.49
CA THR A 528 -16.18 11.45 -13.91
C THR A 528 -15.44 12.77 -14.17
N LYS A 529 -15.02 13.49 -13.13
CA LYS A 529 -14.28 14.76 -13.27
C LYS A 529 -12.93 14.51 -13.95
N VAL A 530 -12.71 15.22 -15.06
CA VAL A 530 -11.44 15.19 -15.81
C VAL A 530 -10.31 15.73 -14.93
N GLN A 531 -9.22 14.97 -14.87
CA GLN A 531 -7.95 15.36 -14.25
C GLN A 531 -6.95 15.80 -15.32
N SER A 532 -5.87 16.48 -14.91
CA SER A 532 -4.88 16.99 -15.87
C SER A 532 -3.46 16.80 -15.35
N PHE A 533 -2.52 16.78 -16.28
CA PHE A 533 -1.10 16.84 -16.01
C PHE A 533 -0.56 18.20 -16.41
N TYR A 534 0.33 18.75 -15.58
CA TYR A 534 0.90 20.08 -15.73
C TYR A 534 2.43 20.01 -15.68
N ALA A 535 3.08 20.87 -16.45
CA ALA A 535 4.49 21.18 -16.33
C ALA A 535 4.62 22.70 -16.17
N ILE A 536 5.09 23.16 -15.02
CA ILE A 536 5.05 24.57 -14.62
C ILE A 536 6.44 25.01 -14.19
N ALA A 537 7.01 25.99 -14.89
CA ALA A 537 8.26 26.63 -14.48
C ALA A 537 8.04 27.45 -13.20
N ASP A 538 9.00 27.39 -12.28
CA ASP A 538 9.01 28.21 -11.06
C ASP A 538 8.98 29.71 -11.37
N GLY A 539 8.22 30.47 -10.57
CA GLY A 539 8.02 31.89 -10.75
C GLY A 539 6.69 32.39 -10.18
N ALA A 540 6.24 33.55 -10.66
CA ALA A 540 5.03 34.22 -10.18
C ALA A 540 3.77 33.35 -10.25
N GLU A 541 2.82 33.62 -9.35
CA GLU A 541 1.57 32.85 -9.25
C GLU A 541 0.76 32.86 -10.55
N LEU A 542 0.32 31.67 -10.97
CA LEU A 542 -0.73 31.47 -11.97
C LEU A 542 -2.07 31.28 -11.26
N SER A 543 -2.89 32.34 -11.20
CA SER A 543 -4.22 32.31 -10.54
C SER A 543 -5.17 31.28 -11.16
N ASN A 544 -4.93 30.93 -12.43
CA ASN A 544 -5.48 29.77 -13.12
C ASN A 544 -4.39 29.22 -14.07
N ALA A 545 -3.92 27.99 -13.80
CA ALA A 545 -2.89 27.35 -14.59
C ALA A 545 -3.26 27.25 -16.08
N ARG A 546 -4.52 26.94 -16.41
CA ARG A 546 -4.94 26.74 -17.81
C ARG A 546 -4.84 28.00 -18.67
N SER A 547 -5.07 29.18 -18.10
CA SER A 547 -4.98 30.43 -18.85
C SER A 547 -3.53 30.92 -19.00
N GLY A 548 -2.63 30.46 -18.13
CA GLY A 548 -1.22 30.88 -18.13
C GLY A 548 -0.26 29.89 -18.79
N LEU A 549 -0.76 28.76 -19.27
CA LEU A 549 0.04 27.66 -19.81
C LEU A 549 -0.46 27.25 -21.20
N ILE A 550 0.42 26.62 -21.98
CA ILE A 550 0.06 26.10 -23.31
C ILE A 550 -0.70 24.78 -23.17
N SER A 551 -1.84 24.67 -23.83
CA SER A 551 -2.58 23.41 -23.91
C SER A 551 -1.91 22.43 -24.90
N ARG A 552 -1.82 21.17 -24.50
CA ARG A 552 -1.41 20.03 -25.32
C ARG A 552 -2.48 18.94 -25.28
N THR A 553 -2.42 18.03 -26.24
CA THR A 553 -3.37 16.91 -26.36
C THR A 553 -2.64 15.59 -26.14
N TYR A 554 -3.11 14.82 -25.16
CA TYR A 554 -2.65 13.46 -24.91
C TYR A 554 -3.58 12.44 -25.56
N THR A 555 -3.03 11.53 -26.35
CA THR A 555 -3.72 10.41 -26.98
C THR A 555 -3.01 9.12 -26.59
N ARG A 556 -3.62 8.34 -25.71
CA ARG A 556 -3.08 7.04 -25.27
C ARG A 556 -2.88 6.09 -26.46
N GLY A 557 -1.67 5.57 -26.63
CA GLY A 557 -1.31 4.71 -27.77
C GLY A 557 -1.14 5.44 -29.10
N GLY A 558 -1.14 6.78 -29.09
CA GLY A 558 -0.83 7.61 -30.26
C GLY A 558 0.67 7.59 -30.61
N THR A 559 1.01 8.05 -31.81
CA THR A 559 2.41 8.23 -32.23
C THR A 559 2.56 9.61 -32.90
N PRO A 560 3.01 10.65 -32.18
CA PRO A 560 3.37 10.68 -30.75
C PRO A 560 2.13 10.68 -29.84
N GLU A 561 2.28 10.21 -28.59
CA GLU A 561 1.18 10.24 -27.60
C GLU A 561 0.83 11.66 -27.13
N LEU A 562 1.72 12.64 -27.30
CA LEU A 562 1.51 14.02 -26.87
C LEU A 562 1.75 15.00 -28.03
N THR A 563 0.69 15.65 -28.51
CA THR A 563 0.73 16.62 -29.62
C THR A 563 0.44 18.05 -29.14
N GLY A 564 0.82 19.05 -29.93
CA GLY A 564 0.59 20.47 -29.60
C GLY A 564 1.77 21.35 -30.02
N ALA A 565 1.68 22.65 -29.71
CA ALA A 565 2.74 23.60 -29.98
C ALA A 565 4.01 23.28 -29.18
N THR A 566 5.17 23.60 -29.75
CA THR A 566 6.45 23.60 -29.04
C THR A 566 6.48 24.71 -28.00
N ILE A 567 7.30 24.52 -26.97
CA ILE A 567 7.34 25.42 -25.81
C ILE A 567 8.68 26.12 -25.80
N ASP A 568 8.63 27.43 -25.70
CA ASP A 568 9.77 28.30 -25.46
C ASP A 568 9.85 28.62 -23.98
N TRP A 569 10.68 27.86 -23.26
CA TRP A 569 10.89 28.05 -21.82
C TRP A 569 11.53 29.39 -21.47
N ALA A 570 12.12 30.13 -22.42
CA ALA A 570 12.64 31.46 -22.15
C ALA A 570 11.51 32.50 -21.94
N THR A 571 10.34 32.28 -22.56
CA THR A 571 9.23 33.25 -22.55
C THR A 571 7.94 32.70 -21.95
N GLN A 572 7.79 31.38 -21.89
CA GLN A 572 6.56 30.70 -21.47
C GLN A 572 6.74 29.99 -20.13
N ARG A 573 5.64 29.87 -19.37
CA ARG A 573 5.64 29.25 -18.04
C ARG A 573 5.37 27.75 -18.03
N GLY A 574 5.12 27.15 -19.18
CA GLY A 574 4.97 25.71 -19.36
C GLY A 574 3.67 25.30 -20.06
N TRP A 575 3.16 24.12 -19.72
CA TRP A 575 2.09 23.46 -20.46
C TRP A 575 1.22 22.53 -19.60
N PHE A 576 0.08 22.13 -20.15
CA PHE A 576 -0.78 21.12 -19.56
C PHE A 576 -1.49 20.26 -20.61
N PHE A 577 -1.96 19.08 -20.23
CA PHE A 577 -2.94 18.31 -21.00
C PHE A 577 -3.94 17.64 -20.07
N ASP A 578 -5.12 17.34 -20.62
CA ASP A 578 -6.17 16.60 -19.91
C ASP A 578 -5.94 15.09 -20.02
N LEU A 579 -6.09 14.40 -18.89
CA LEU A 579 -6.10 12.95 -18.86
C LEU A 579 -7.43 12.44 -19.45
N PRO A 580 -7.44 11.29 -20.15
CA PRO A 580 -8.67 10.72 -20.68
C PRO A 580 -9.67 10.49 -19.54
N ALA A 581 -10.96 10.75 -19.78
CA ALA A 581 -12.00 10.45 -18.81
C ALA A 581 -11.96 8.95 -18.47
N GLY A 582 -11.96 8.65 -17.16
CA GLY A 582 -11.92 7.30 -16.58
C GLY A 582 -13.29 6.67 -16.41
#